data_AF-A0A5C2RP86-F1
#
_entry.id   AF-A0A5C2RP86-F1
#
_cell.length_a   1.000
_cell.length_b   1.000
_cell.length_c   1.000
_cell.angle_alpha   90.00
_cell.angle_beta   90.00
_cell.angle_gamma   90.00
#
_symmetry.space_group_name_H-M   'P 1'
#
loop_
_entity.id
_entity.type
_entity.pdbx_description
1 polymer ?
#
loop_
_entity_poly.entity_id
_entity_poly.type
_entity_poly.pdbx_seq_one_letter_code
_entity_poly.pdbx_strand_id
1 'polypeptide(L)'
;MYHDKRFQLEPLFPLVALNHEQIKKSATAGYLLADRNKFNDIASRILSINSNTLTALIERLKEGPVKPETEAEKACFKVLNDLDHVNHKVQGSITSKKYMRNEIWSLVSYLGAPSWFITFAPADVKHPLALYMADTEQTFVPKFRDQDERLRLIANNPVAGARFFKVMVDLFIKHALGVGLDRPGIYGDTAGYYGTVEQQGRLTLHLHIWKHGVHL
;
A
#
# COMPACT_ATOMS: atom_id res chain seq x y z
N MET A 1 -3.59 12.85 22.12
CA MET A 1 -2.37 12.73 21.30
C MET A 1 -1.27 12.21 22.23
N TYR A 2 -0.41 11.27 21.83
CA TYR A 2 0.67 10.80 22.73
C TYR A 2 1.56 11.99 23.11
N HIS A 3 1.74 12.22 24.41
CA HIS A 3 2.59 13.30 24.92
C HIS A 3 4.06 13.11 24.54
N ASP A 4 4.48 11.86 24.38
CA ASP A 4 5.85 11.50 24.02
C ASP A 4 6.00 11.27 22.52
N LYS A 5 6.85 12.10 21.88
CA LYS A 5 7.19 12.02 20.46
C LYS A 5 8.58 11.44 20.19
N ARG A 6 9.30 10.94 21.20
CA ARG A 6 10.69 10.45 21.05
C ARG A 6 10.85 9.46 19.90
N PHE A 7 9.98 8.45 19.80
CA PHE A 7 10.01 7.46 18.71
C PHE A 7 9.62 8.02 17.33
N GLN A 8 8.82 9.09 17.30
CA GLN A 8 8.38 9.71 16.04
C GLN A 8 9.46 10.64 15.46
N LEU A 9 10.28 11.22 16.34
CA LEU A 9 11.36 12.14 16.01
C LEU A 9 12.70 11.44 15.79
N GLU A 10 12.85 10.19 16.23
CA GLU A 10 14.05 9.40 15.98
C GLU A 10 14.07 8.98 14.49
N PRO A 11 15.09 9.38 13.70
CA PRO A 11 15.06 9.21 12.24
C PRO A 11 15.04 7.76 11.75
N LEU A 12 15.62 6.83 12.51
CA LEU A 12 15.77 5.43 12.13
C LEU A 12 14.62 4.55 12.63
N PHE A 13 13.89 4.97 13.65
CA PHE A 13 12.89 4.15 14.31
C PHE A 13 11.75 3.77 13.37
N PRO A 14 11.17 4.68 12.55
CA PRO A 14 10.17 4.27 11.56
C PRO A 14 10.69 3.24 10.57
N LEU A 15 11.95 3.35 10.14
CA LEU A 15 12.59 2.41 9.23
C LEU A 15 12.82 1.04 9.90
N VAL A 16 13.37 1.03 11.11
CA VAL A 16 13.61 -0.19 11.89
C VAL A 16 12.29 -0.88 12.22
N ALA A 17 11.27 -0.12 12.63
CA ALA A 17 9.93 -0.64 12.91
C ALA A 17 9.30 -1.27 11.67
N LEU A 18 9.37 -0.58 10.51
CA LEU A 18 8.89 -1.12 9.24
C LEU A 18 9.63 -2.40 8.84
N ASN A 19 10.96 -2.42 8.95
CA ASN A 19 11.78 -3.60 8.65
C ASN A 19 11.41 -4.76 9.57
N HIS A 20 11.24 -4.51 10.87
CA HIS A 20 10.83 -5.52 11.82
C HIS A 20 9.43 -6.07 11.49
N GLU A 21 8.49 -5.21 11.13
CA GLU A 21 7.15 -5.62 10.70
C GLU A 21 7.21 -6.49 9.43
N GLN A 22 7.99 -6.09 8.42
CA GLN A 22 8.17 -6.89 7.20
C GLN A 22 8.82 -8.24 7.49
N ILE A 23 9.90 -8.28 8.28
CA ILE A 23 10.56 -9.54 8.68
C ILE A 23 9.58 -10.43 9.43
N LYS A 24 8.82 -9.90 10.38
CA LYS A 24 7.82 -10.65 11.13
C LYS A 24 6.72 -11.21 10.22
N LYS A 25 6.17 -10.41 9.31
CA LYS A 25 5.16 -10.85 8.33
C LYS A 25 5.71 -11.94 7.42
N SER A 26 6.93 -11.77 6.89
CA SER A 26 7.61 -12.74 6.04
C SER A 26 7.91 -14.05 6.78
N ALA A 27 8.44 -13.99 8.00
CA ALA A 27 8.72 -15.17 8.81
C ALA A 27 7.44 -15.93 9.17
N THR A 28 6.38 -15.22 9.55
CA THR A 28 5.06 -15.82 9.84
C THR A 28 4.46 -16.48 8.59
N ALA A 29 4.57 -15.82 7.43
CA ALA A 29 4.12 -16.38 6.17
C ALA A 29 4.89 -17.66 5.82
N GLY A 30 6.23 -17.61 5.93
CA GLY A 30 7.12 -18.76 5.70
C GLY A 30 6.81 -19.93 6.64
N TYR A 31 6.60 -19.66 7.93
CA TYR A 31 6.22 -20.69 8.91
C TYR A 31 4.89 -21.37 8.55
N LEU A 32 3.85 -20.60 8.24
CA LEU A 32 2.54 -21.13 7.82
C LEU A 32 2.59 -21.92 6.51
N LEU A 33 3.65 -21.79 5.72
CA LEU A 33 3.86 -22.57 4.50
C LEU A 33 4.70 -23.81 4.76
N ALA A 34 5.70 -23.72 5.63
CA ALA A 34 6.46 -24.87 6.10
C ALA A 34 5.58 -25.88 6.83
N ASP A 35 4.56 -25.39 7.54
CA ASP A 35 3.57 -26.22 8.24
C ASP A 35 2.50 -26.84 7.31
N ARG A 36 2.50 -26.49 6.01
CA ARG A 36 1.59 -27.13 5.05
C ARG A 36 2.16 -28.45 4.58
N ASN A 37 1.28 -29.44 4.40
CA ASN A 37 1.58 -30.74 3.78
C ASN A 37 2.26 -30.65 2.39
N LYS A 38 2.28 -29.47 1.76
CA LYS A 38 2.90 -29.22 0.46
C LYS A 38 4.36 -28.73 0.55
N PHE A 39 4.91 -28.49 1.74
CA PHE A 39 6.26 -27.93 1.89
C PHE A 39 7.33 -28.80 1.24
N ASN A 40 7.31 -30.11 1.51
CA ASN A 40 8.26 -31.07 0.93
C ASN A 40 8.17 -31.09 -0.60
N ASP A 41 6.97 -30.98 -1.17
CA ASP A 41 6.75 -30.91 -2.62
C ASP A 41 7.29 -29.61 -3.22
N ILE A 42 7.19 -28.49 -2.50
CA ILE A 42 7.72 -27.21 -2.94
C ILE A 42 9.26 -27.24 -2.88
N ALA A 43 9.83 -27.73 -1.78
CA ALA A 43 11.27 -27.85 -1.61
C ALA A 43 11.89 -28.77 -2.67
N SER A 44 11.30 -29.94 -2.91
CA SER A 44 11.78 -30.86 -3.95
C SER A 44 11.68 -30.23 -5.34
N ARG A 45 10.58 -29.53 -5.66
CA ARG A 45 10.44 -28.79 -6.92
C ARG A 45 11.55 -27.76 -7.11
N ILE A 46 11.82 -26.93 -6.09
CA ILE A 46 12.88 -25.91 -6.13
C ILE A 46 14.24 -26.56 -6.40
N LEU A 47 14.56 -27.66 -5.72
CA LEU A 47 15.83 -28.37 -5.88
C LEU A 47 15.96 -29.10 -7.23
N SER A 48 14.83 -29.51 -7.82
CA SER A 48 14.78 -30.22 -9.10
C SER A 48 14.78 -29.32 -10.34
N ILE A 49 14.72 -28.00 -10.17
CA ILE A 49 14.62 -27.07 -11.30
C ILE A 49 15.87 -27.12 -12.17
N ASN A 50 15.66 -27.19 -13.49
CA ASN A 50 16.72 -27.05 -14.46
C ASN A 50 17.11 -25.58 -14.59
N SER A 51 18.34 -25.24 -14.18
CA SER A 51 18.85 -23.87 -14.21
C SER A 51 18.90 -23.28 -15.62
N ASN A 52 19.17 -24.09 -16.66
CA ASN A 52 19.25 -23.59 -18.04
C ASN A 52 17.86 -23.22 -18.57
N THR A 53 16.85 -24.04 -18.28
CA THR A 53 15.45 -23.74 -18.62
C THR A 53 14.97 -22.47 -17.91
N LEU A 54 15.34 -22.29 -16.63
CA LEU A 54 15.00 -21.09 -15.89
C LEU A 54 15.64 -19.83 -16.49
N THR A 55 16.94 -19.87 -16.82
CA THR A 55 17.63 -18.74 -17.46
C THR A 55 17.02 -18.39 -18.82
N ALA A 56 16.73 -19.38 -19.66
CA ALA A 56 16.09 -19.16 -20.95
C ALA A 56 14.69 -18.53 -20.80
N LEU A 57 13.91 -18.96 -19.80
CA LEU A 57 12.63 -18.33 -19.46
C LEU A 57 12.79 -16.89 -19.00
N ILE A 58 13.79 -16.60 -18.15
CA ILE A 58 14.06 -15.24 -17.67
C ILE A 58 14.36 -14.31 -18.84
N GLU A 59 15.19 -14.72 -19.78
CA GLU A 59 15.50 -13.88 -20.96
C GLU A 59 14.25 -13.60 -21.81
N ARG A 60 13.44 -14.62 -22.09
CA ARG A 60 12.18 -14.44 -22.83
C ARG A 60 11.17 -13.56 -22.07
N LEU A 61 11.11 -13.68 -20.74
CA LEU A 61 10.22 -12.88 -19.89
C LEU A 61 10.59 -11.39 -19.86
N LYS A 62 11.85 -11.02 -20.15
CA LYS A 62 12.25 -9.62 -20.29
C LYS A 62 11.65 -8.96 -21.54
N GLU A 63 11.45 -9.73 -22.61
CA GLU A 63 10.91 -9.24 -23.88
C GLU A 63 9.37 -9.16 -23.87
N GLY A 64 8.71 -9.99 -23.06
CA GLY A 64 7.26 -9.95 -22.93
C GLY A 64 6.67 -11.13 -22.16
N PRO A 65 5.33 -11.21 -22.07
CA PRO A 65 4.65 -12.31 -21.40
C PRO A 65 4.88 -13.63 -22.14
N VAL A 66 5.43 -14.63 -21.43
CA VAL A 66 5.74 -15.96 -21.97
C VAL A 66 4.71 -16.98 -21.51
N LYS A 67 4.29 -17.86 -22.42
CA LYS A 67 3.54 -19.08 -22.08
C LYS A 67 4.52 -20.27 -22.04
N PRO A 68 4.49 -21.11 -20.99
CA PRO A 68 5.30 -22.31 -20.94
C PRO A 68 4.77 -23.34 -21.94
N GLU A 69 5.66 -23.92 -22.73
CA GLU A 69 5.36 -24.93 -23.75
C GLU A 69 5.80 -26.31 -23.29
N THR A 70 6.97 -26.40 -22.66
CA THR A 70 7.54 -27.67 -22.19
C THR A 70 7.17 -28.00 -20.74
N GLU A 71 7.20 -29.28 -20.35
CA GLU A 71 6.96 -29.69 -18.96
C GLU A 71 8.00 -29.09 -17.99
N ALA A 72 9.26 -28.92 -18.45
CA ALA A 72 10.30 -28.26 -17.67
C ALA A 72 9.97 -26.78 -17.42
N GLU A 73 9.45 -26.07 -18.43
CA GLU A 73 9.01 -24.68 -18.26
C GLU A 73 7.79 -24.59 -17.36
N LYS A 74 6.81 -25.50 -17.49
CA LYS A 74 5.64 -25.57 -16.60
C LYS A 74 6.07 -25.79 -15.14
N ALA A 75 7.09 -26.62 -14.90
CA ALA A 75 7.65 -26.81 -13.57
C ALA A 75 8.27 -25.52 -13.01
N CYS A 76 9.02 -24.75 -13.82
CA CYS A 76 9.53 -23.44 -13.43
C CYS A 76 8.40 -22.46 -13.08
N PHE A 77 7.34 -22.39 -13.90
CA PHE A 77 6.16 -21.56 -13.60
C PHE A 77 5.42 -22.00 -12.34
N LYS A 78 5.38 -23.31 -12.06
CA LYS A 78 4.78 -23.83 -10.83
C LYS A 78 5.54 -23.36 -9.60
N VAL A 79 6.87 -23.34 -9.64
CA VAL A 79 7.69 -22.79 -8.56
C VAL A 79 7.48 -21.28 -8.42
N LEU A 80 7.41 -20.52 -9.52
CA LEU A 80 7.09 -19.09 -9.46
C LEU A 80 5.73 -18.85 -8.80
N ASN A 81 4.71 -19.65 -9.12
CA ASN A 81 3.39 -19.57 -8.50
C ASN A 81 3.44 -19.95 -7.00
N ASP A 82 4.20 -20.97 -6.63
CA ASP A 82 4.40 -21.37 -5.24
C ASP A 82 5.06 -20.21 -4.44
N LEU A 83 6.05 -19.53 -5.03
CA LEU A 83 6.72 -18.35 -4.46
C LEU A 83 5.80 -17.13 -4.38
N ASP A 84 5.01 -16.86 -5.41
CA ASP A 84 3.98 -15.80 -5.41
C ASP A 84 3.01 -16.00 -4.25
N HIS A 85 2.57 -17.25 -4.02
CA HIS A 85 1.69 -17.60 -2.91
C HIS A 85 2.32 -17.30 -1.54
N VAL A 86 3.65 -17.30 -1.43
CA VAL A 86 4.35 -16.86 -0.20
C VAL A 86 4.37 -15.35 -0.06
N ASN A 87 4.66 -14.66 -1.15
CA ASN A 87 5.01 -13.25 -1.14
C ASN A 87 3.78 -12.33 -0.97
N HIS A 88 2.55 -12.82 -1.18
CA HIS A 88 1.34 -11.99 -1.05
C HIS A 88 1.12 -11.37 0.34
N LYS A 89 1.64 -12.00 1.41
CA LYS A 89 1.50 -11.49 2.78
C LYS A 89 2.48 -10.36 3.12
N VAL A 90 3.47 -10.14 2.26
CA VAL A 90 4.44 -9.06 2.40
C VAL A 90 3.88 -7.82 1.72
N GLN A 91 3.61 -6.78 2.51
CA GLN A 91 3.07 -5.52 2.00
C GLN A 91 4.04 -4.90 0.99
N GLY A 92 3.51 -4.46 -0.15
CA GLY A 92 4.30 -3.84 -1.23
C GLY A 92 4.99 -4.84 -2.17
N SER A 93 4.84 -6.15 -1.93
CA SER A 93 5.35 -7.18 -2.85
C SER A 93 4.65 -7.12 -4.22
N ILE A 94 5.30 -7.69 -5.24
CA ILE A 94 4.72 -7.82 -6.59
C ILE A 94 3.37 -8.56 -6.52
N THR A 95 3.31 -9.61 -5.71
CA THR A 95 2.08 -10.39 -5.57
C THR A 95 0.99 -9.57 -4.87
N SER A 96 1.30 -8.81 -3.81
CA SER A 96 0.34 -7.90 -3.16
C SER A 96 -0.26 -6.90 -4.16
N LYS A 97 0.57 -6.32 -5.06
CA LYS A 97 0.10 -5.44 -6.14
C LYS A 97 -0.81 -6.15 -7.14
N LYS A 98 -0.49 -7.41 -7.50
CA LYS A 98 -1.33 -8.26 -8.36
C LYS A 98 -2.70 -8.53 -7.72
N TYR A 99 -2.76 -8.78 -6.41
CA TYR A 99 -4.02 -8.96 -5.68
C TYR A 99 -4.86 -7.68 -5.65
N MET A 100 -4.27 -6.53 -5.32
CA MET A 100 -4.98 -5.24 -5.37
C MET A 100 -5.59 -4.97 -6.74
N ARG A 101 -4.87 -5.29 -7.82
CA ARG A 101 -5.38 -5.17 -9.19
C ARG A 101 -6.57 -6.11 -9.42
N ASN A 102 -6.51 -7.34 -8.95
CA ASN A 102 -7.62 -8.29 -9.06
C ASN A 102 -8.84 -7.84 -8.26
N GLU A 103 -8.64 -7.24 -7.08
CA GLU A 103 -9.71 -6.65 -6.27
C GLU A 103 -10.43 -5.52 -7.03
N ILE A 104 -9.66 -4.60 -7.65
CA ILE A 104 -10.22 -3.55 -8.51
C ILE A 104 -11.03 -4.15 -9.66
N TRP A 105 -10.49 -5.13 -10.38
CA TRP A 105 -11.21 -5.76 -11.49
C TRP A 105 -12.48 -6.48 -11.03
N SER A 106 -12.45 -7.11 -9.86
CA SER A 106 -13.64 -7.74 -9.28
C SER A 106 -14.72 -6.71 -8.96
N LEU A 107 -14.33 -5.54 -8.43
CA LEU A 107 -15.24 -4.45 -8.12
C LEU A 107 -15.84 -3.86 -9.41
N VAL A 108 -15.03 -3.68 -10.46
CA VAL A 108 -15.50 -3.24 -11.78
C VAL A 108 -16.46 -4.25 -12.40
N SER A 109 -16.17 -5.55 -12.26
CA SER A 109 -17.06 -6.59 -12.76
C SER A 109 -18.41 -6.62 -12.03
N TYR A 110 -18.43 -6.24 -10.76
CA TYR A 110 -19.64 -6.28 -9.92
C TYR A 110 -20.47 -5.00 -9.98
N LEU A 111 -19.83 -3.83 -9.91
CA LEU A 111 -20.48 -2.51 -9.87
C LEU A 111 -20.43 -1.76 -11.21
N GLY A 112 -19.82 -2.34 -12.24
CA GLY A 112 -19.56 -1.66 -13.50
C GLY A 112 -18.36 -0.70 -13.43
N ALA A 113 -18.19 0.11 -14.47
CA ALA A 113 -17.08 1.06 -14.55
C ALA A 113 -17.14 2.10 -13.41
N PRO A 114 -15.99 2.53 -12.85
CA PRO A 114 -15.97 3.58 -11.85
C PRO A 114 -16.50 4.89 -12.46
N SER A 115 -17.36 5.58 -11.74
CA SER A 115 -17.89 6.88 -12.16
C SER A 115 -16.86 8.01 -11.96
N TRP A 116 -15.94 7.83 -10.99
CA TRP A 116 -14.86 8.79 -10.72
C TRP A 116 -13.53 8.11 -10.42
N PHE A 117 -12.45 8.67 -10.96
CA PHE A 117 -11.08 8.41 -10.54
C PHE A 117 -10.51 9.69 -9.91
N ILE A 118 -10.16 9.63 -8.63
CA ILE A 118 -9.76 10.81 -7.85
C ILE A 118 -8.36 10.60 -7.28
N THR A 119 -7.51 11.62 -7.42
CA THR A 119 -6.22 11.71 -6.75
C THR A 119 -6.30 12.75 -5.65
N PHE A 120 -6.05 12.34 -4.41
CA PHE A 120 -6.12 13.20 -3.23
C PHE A 120 -4.76 13.30 -2.55
N ALA A 121 -4.20 14.51 -2.50
CA ALA A 121 -2.90 14.81 -1.90
C ALA A 121 -2.99 16.06 -1.01
N PRO A 122 -3.23 15.90 0.31
CA PRO A 122 -3.35 17.03 1.22
C PRO A 122 -1.99 17.70 1.44
N ALA A 123 -1.96 19.04 1.41
CA ALA A 123 -0.74 19.82 1.57
C ALA A 123 -0.37 20.03 3.05
N ASP A 124 0.34 19.06 3.63
CA ASP A 124 0.81 19.05 5.02
C ASP A 124 1.59 20.31 5.44
N VAL A 125 2.57 20.76 4.65
CA VAL A 125 3.40 21.94 4.97
C VAL A 125 2.61 23.27 5.02
N LYS A 126 1.37 23.28 4.52
CA LYS A 126 0.49 24.46 4.53
C LYS A 126 -0.70 24.30 5.48
N HIS A 127 -0.91 23.13 6.06
CA HIS A 127 -2.12 22.85 6.83
C HIS A 127 -1.89 22.99 8.35
N PRO A 128 -2.63 23.86 9.06
CA PRO A 128 -2.42 24.10 10.49
C PRO A 128 -2.48 22.83 11.36
N LEU A 129 -3.40 21.91 11.05
CA LEU A 129 -3.50 20.62 11.75
C LEU A 129 -2.24 19.75 11.59
N ALA A 130 -1.62 19.74 10.40
CA ALA A 130 -0.41 18.97 10.15
C ALA A 130 0.76 19.55 10.94
N LEU A 131 0.90 20.88 10.93
CA LEU A 131 1.91 21.60 11.71
C LEU A 131 1.73 21.34 13.20
N TYR A 132 0.49 21.40 13.72
CA TYR A 132 0.17 21.06 15.11
C TYR A 132 0.56 19.63 15.47
N MET A 133 0.26 18.66 14.59
CA MET A 133 0.64 17.26 14.83
C MET A 133 2.16 17.07 14.84
N ALA A 134 2.90 17.84 14.05
CA ALA A 134 4.36 17.79 13.99
C ALA A 134 5.02 18.45 15.20
N ASP A 135 4.45 19.55 15.67
CA ASP A 135 5.03 20.44 16.68
C ASP A 135 5.14 19.83 18.08
N THR A 136 6.11 20.25 18.89
CA THR A 136 6.30 19.70 20.25
C THR A 136 5.60 20.48 21.36
N GLU A 137 4.99 21.62 21.03
CA GLU A 137 4.29 22.46 22.02
C GLU A 137 2.99 21.81 22.52
N GLN A 138 2.73 21.92 23.83
CA GLN A 138 1.56 21.32 24.48
C GLN A 138 0.27 22.12 24.24
N THR A 139 0.37 23.40 23.90
CA THR A 139 -0.77 24.30 23.66
C THR A 139 -0.75 24.78 22.22
N PHE A 140 -1.85 24.58 21.49
CA PHE A 140 -1.96 25.09 20.12
C PHE A 140 -2.25 26.58 20.12
N VAL A 141 -1.28 27.37 19.69
CA VAL A 141 -1.47 28.77 19.34
C VAL A 141 -1.18 28.89 17.84
N PRO A 142 -2.11 29.42 17.00
CA PRO A 142 -1.85 29.64 15.58
C PRO A 142 -0.68 30.61 15.39
N LYS A 143 0.52 30.07 15.24
CA LYS A 143 1.73 30.84 14.93
C LYS A 143 1.94 30.83 13.43
N PHE A 144 2.07 32.01 12.83
CA PHE A 144 2.52 32.13 11.45
C PHE A 144 4.00 31.76 11.40
N ARG A 145 4.29 30.57 10.90
CA ARG A 145 5.65 30.04 10.72
C ARG A 145 6.14 30.35 9.32
N ASP A 146 7.43 30.60 9.19
CA ASP A 146 8.05 30.78 7.88
C ASP A 146 8.04 29.47 7.07
N GLN A 147 8.44 29.52 5.80
CA GLN A 147 8.43 28.33 4.94
C GLN A 147 9.44 27.26 5.39
N ASP A 148 10.62 27.66 5.82
CA ASP A 148 11.73 26.75 6.14
C ASP A 148 11.51 26.05 7.48
N GLU A 149 10.91 26.73 8.44
CA GLU A 149 10.46 26.18 9.71
C GLU A 149 9.39 25.11 9.47
N ARG A 150 8.38 25.38 8.64
CA ARG A 150 7.32 24.42 8.30
C ARG A 150 7.88 23.17 7.62
N LEU A 151 8.80 23.34 6.68
CA LEU A 151 9.48 22.22 6.02
C LEU A 151 10.27 21.38 7.02
N ARG A 152 11.08 22.01 7.89
CA ARG A 152 11.86 21.31 8.92
C ARG A 152 10.98 20.53 9.89
N LEU A 153 9.84 21.07 10.32
CA LEU A 153 8.92 20.40 11.23
C LEU A 153 8.34 19.11 10.64
N ILE A 154 7.86 19.18 9.39
CA ILE A 154 7.30 18.00 8.71
C ILE A 154 8.40 16.97 8.42
N ALA A 155 9.57 17.42 7.94
CA ALA A 155 10.69 16.54 7.63
C ALA A 155 11.22 15.80 8.88
N ASN A 156 11.26 16.47 10.04
CA ASN A 156 11.73 15.89 11.30
C ASN A 156 10.68 15.00 11.99
N ASN A 157 9.42 15.02 11.54
CA ASN A 157 8.36 14.21 12.12
C ASN A 157 7.44 13.62 11.01
N PRO A 158 7.93 12.64 10.24
CA PRO A 158 7.14 12.04 9.16
C PRO A 158 5.88 11.31 9.68
N VAL A 159 5.88 10.89 10.95
CA VAL A 159 4.71 10.28 11.59
C VAL A 159 3.56 11.28 11.71
N ALA A 160 3.85 12.55 12.01
CA ALA A 160 2.83 13.60 12.02
C ALA A 160 2.20 13.81 10.64
N GLY A 161 3.01 13.81 9.57
CA GLY A 161 2.52 13.86 8.19
C GLY A 161 1.58 12.68 7.88
N ALA A 162 1.96 11.46 8.25
CA ALA A 162 1.14 10.26 8.05
C ALA A 162 -0.19 10.31 8.84
N ARG A 163 -0.18 10.80 10.09
CA ARG A 163 -1.40 10.95 10.90
C ARG A 163 -2.33 12.01 10.34
N PHE A 164 -1.77 13.14 9.93
CA PHE A 164 -2.54 14.18 9.25
C PHE A 164 -3.19 13.64 7.97
N PHE A 165 -2.40 12.95 7.13
CA PHE A 165 -2.91 12.32 5.92
C PHE A 165 -4.07 11.36 6.22
N LYS A 166 -3.94 10.51 7.24
CA LYS A 166 -5.01 9.59 7.67
C LYS A 166 -6.29 10.32 8.04
N VAL A 167 -6.20 11.39 8.84
CA VAL A 167 -7.38 12.20 9.20
C VAL A 167 -8.02 12.81 7.95
N MET A 168 -7.22 13.36 7.05
CA MET A 168 -7.73 13.96 5.81
C MET A 168 -8.40 12.92 4.90
N VAL A 169 -7.84 11.72 4.78
CA VAL A 169 -8.44 10.62 4.01
C VAL A 169 -9.75 10.15 4.64
N ASP A 170 -9.82 9.98 5.96
CA ASP A 170 -11.04 9.57 6.65
C ASP A 170 -12.16 10.61 6.46
N LEU A 171 -11.82 11.90 6.58
CA LEU A 171 -12.76 12.98 6.32
C LEU A 171 -13.20 13.03 4.85
N PHE A 172 -12.28 12.78 3.92
CA PHE A 172 -12.60 12.72 2.50
C PHE A 172 -13.55 11.56 2.18
N ILE A 173 -13.28 10.35 2.67
CA ILE A 173 -14.16 9.18 2.47
C ILE A 173 -15.54 9.43 3.08
N LYS A 174 -15.59 9.96 4.31
CA LYS A 174 -16.86 10.23 4.99
C LYS A 174 -17.66 11.34 4.32
N HIS A 175 -17.05 12.49 4.06
CA HIS A 175 -17.78 13.70 3.67
C HIS A 175 -17.79 13.96 2.16
N ALA A 176 -16.69 13.68 1.45
CA ALA A 176 -16.63 13.88 0.01
C ALA A 176 -17.27 12.71 -0.76
N LEU A 177 -17.05 11.47 -0.31
CA LEU A 177 -17.72 10.30 -0.89
C LEU A 177 -19.06 9.98 -0.23
N GLY A 178 -19.35 10.51 0.97
CA GLY A 178 -20.62 10.25 1.65
C GLY A 178 -20.72 8.84 2.26
N VAL A 179 -19.59 8.15 2.47
CA VAL A 179 -19.60 6.78 3.00
C VAL A 179 -20.03 6.79 4.47
N GLY A 180 -21.08 6.01 4.77
CA GLY A 180 -21.65 5.91 6.12
C GLY A 180 -22.43 7.15 6.56
N LEU A 181 -22.89 7.98 5.62
CA LEU A 181 -23.82 9.08 5.87
C LEU A 181 -25.17 8.78 5.21
N ASP A 182 -26.26 9.26 5.81
CA ASP A 182 -27.63 9.17 5.25
C ASP A 182 -27.88 10.22 4.15
N ARG A 183 -26.81 10.79 3.58
CA ARG A 183 -26.87 11.81 2.53
C ARG A 183 -25.78 11.58 1.49
N PRO A 184 -26.00 11.99 0.24
CA PRO A 184 -24.99 11.90 -0.80
C PRO A 184 -23.72 12.68 -0.43
N GLY A 185 -22.57 12.19 -0.91
CA GLY A 185 -21.33 12.94 -0.89
C GLY A 185 -21.32 14.05 -1.95
N ILE A 186 -20.20 14.77 -2.04
CA ILE A 186 -19.96 15.80 -3.07
C ILE A 186 -20.07 15.20 -4.49
N TYR A 187 -19.68 13.93 -4.65
CA TYR A 187 -19.71 13.21 -5.93
C TYR A 187 -20.97 12.34 -6.11
N GLY A 188 -22.05 12.68 -5.41
CA GLY A 188 -23.30 11.91 -5.38
C GLY A 188 -23.21 10.63 -4.55
N ASP A 189 -24.20 9.76 -4.72
CA ASP A 189 -24.31 8.50 -3.96
C ASP A 189 -23.17 7.54 -4.25
N THR A 190 -22.69 6.83 -3.22
CA THR A 190 -21.59 5.87 -3.32
C THR A 190 -22.13 4.45 -3.21
N ALA A 191 -22.07 3.70 -4.31
CA ALA A 191 -22.33 2.26 -4.32
C ALA A 191 -21.13 1.45 -3.82
N GLY A 192 -19.92 1.96 -4.08
CA GLY A 192 -18.68 1.35 -3.62
C GLY A 192 -17.46 2.21 -3.96
N TYR A 193 -16.33 1.93 -3.33
CA TYR A 193 -15.06 2.56 -3.65
C TYR A 193 -13.89 1.62 -3.41
N TYR A 194 -12.78 1.87 -4.10
CA TYR A 194 -11.51 1.18 -3.87
C TYR A 194 -10.37 2.20 -3.88
N GLY A 195 -9.51 2.18 -2.87
CA GLY A 195 -8.45 3.17 -2.70
C GLY A 195 -7.08 2.57 -2.42
N THR A 196 -6.03 3.14 -3.03
CA THR A 196 -4.63 2.79 -2.78
C THR A 196 -3.85 4.02 -2.34
N VAL A 197 -2.95 3.85 -1.37
CA VAL A 197 -2.08 4.91 -0.87
C VAL A 197 -0.68 4.70 -1.42
N GLU A 198 -0.09 5.76 -1.94
CA GLU A 198 1.26 5.75 -2.51
C GLU A 198 2.09 6.93 -1.96
N GLN A 199 3.40 6.71 -1.88
CA GLN A 199 4.33 7.78 -1.55
C GLN A 199 4.59 8.62 -2.80
N GLN A 200 4.40 9.93 -2.71
CA GLN A 200 4.83 10.87 -3.73
C GLN A 200 6.34 11.10 -3.60
N GLY A 201 7.03 11.34 -4.72
CA GLY A 201 8.48 11.67 -4.74
C GLY A 201 8.89 12.94 -3.98
N ARG A 202 7.98 13.52 -3.19
CA ARG A 202 8.15 14.69 -2.31
C ARG A 202 7.95 14.35 -0.83
N LEU A 203 8.09 13.07 -0.45
CA LEU A 203 7.99 12.57 0.93
C LEU A 203 6.58 12.60 1.54
N THR A 204 5.55 13.00 0.78
CA THR A 204 4.16 13.03 1.21
C THR A 204 3.38 11.82 0.69
N LEU A 205 2.29 11.46 1.38
CA LEU A 205 1.38 10.42 0.91
C LEU A 205 0.30 11.03 0.00
N HIS A 206 -0.14 10.25 -0.99
CA HIS A 206 -1.32 10.55 -1.78
C HIS A 206 -2.19 9.30 -1.93
N LEU A 207 -3.48 9.54 -2.15
CA LEU A 207 -4.50 8.51 -2.32
C LEU A 207 -4.97 8.53 -3.77
N HIS A 208 -4.98 7.36 -4.40
CA HIS A 208 -5.76 7.11 -5.61
C HIS A 208 -7.03 6.37 -5.23
N ILE A 209 -8.20 6.86 -5.64
CA ILE A 209 -9.48 6.24 -5.27
C ILE A 209 -10.43 6.19 -6.45
N TRP A 210 -11.03 5.03 -6.64
CA TRP A 210 -12.06 4.74 -7.63
C TRP A 210 -13.40 4.74 -6.91
N LYS A 211 -14.35 5.56 -7.38
CA LYS A 211 -15.71 5.61 -6.84
C LYS A 211 -16.69 5.05 -7.86
N HIS A 212 -17.57 4.16 -7.41
CA HIS A 212 -18.72 3.67 -8.15
C HIS A 212 -19.97 4.38 -7.64
N GLY A 213 -20.65 5.11 -8.53
CA GLY A 213 -21.95 5.71 -8.25
C GLY A 213 -23.07 4.69 -8.32
N VAL A 214 -24.22 5.05 -7.73
CA VAL A 214 -25.45 4.29 -7.97
C VAL A 214 -25.93 4.66 -9.37
N HIS A 215 -25.74 3.74 -10.32
CA HIS A 215 -26.36 3.84 -11.65
C HIS A 215 -27.73 3.16 -11.56
N LEU A 216 -28.79 3.90 -11.87
CA LEU A 216 -30.16 3.38 -12.03
C LEU A 216 -30.25 2.44 -13.24
#